data_AF-A0A9W7KSJ3-F1
#
_entry.id   AF-A0A9W7KSJ3-F1
#
_cell.length_a   1.000
_cell.length_b   1.000
_cell.length_c   1.000
_cell.angle_alpha   90.00
_cell.angle_beta   90.00
_cell.angle_gamma   90.00
#
_symmetry.space_group_name_H-M   'P 1'
#
loop_
_entity.id
_entity.type
_entity.pdbx_description
1 polymer ?
#
loop_
_entity_poly.entity_id
_entity_poly.type
_entity_poly.pdbx_seq_one_letter_code
_entity_poly.pdbx_strand_id
1 'polypeptide(L)'
;MNLRFTTLFALLTVASSISSPRAFISQKKDSNPTFVDSGVASGVASPSPLLTLRGGALGVTEDMAVKATYAVAGAYGLQFFLAPKFTIEQNFAVKADSYHSFLGRFTGLTMLVVLYTLSKCDTSVAFPISFIWNVAVAIFGPVYAELCLDTTPMHKVGIGLVGAVLAVHAAAAL
;
A
#
# COMPACT_ATOMS: atom_id res chain seq x y z
N MET A 1 -11.63 -8.87 29.81
CA MET A 1 -11.51 -9.32 28.40
C MET A 1 -12.71 -8.74 27.66
N ASN A 2 -12.67 -7.42 27.39
CA ASN A 2 -13.87 -6.59 27.30
C ASN A 2 -13.94 -5.83 25.96
N LEU A 3 -15.08 -5.99 25.26
CA LEU A 3 -15.76 -5.06 24.35
C LEU A 3 -15.03 -4.39 23.17
N ARG A 4 -13.69 -4.48 23.06
CA ARG A 4 -12.89 -3.82 22.00
C ARG A 4 -12.64 -4.68 20.76
N PHE A 5 -13.03 -5.96 20.79
CA PHE A 5 -12.82 -6.90 19.68
C PHE A 5 -13.91 -6.85 18.60
N THR A 6 -15.09 -6.33 18.90
CA THR A 6 -16.24 -6.39 17.99
C THR A 6 -16.15 -5.37 16.84
N THR A 7 -15.38 -4.29 17.01
CA THR A 7 -15.23 -3.24 15.98
C THR A 7 -14.22 -3.61 14.88
N LEU A 8 -13.34 -4.58 15.13
CA LEU A 8 -12.31 -5.00 14.16
C LEU A 8 -12.87 -5.87 13.02
N PHE A 9 -14.02 -6.52 13.24
CA PHE A 9 -14.64 -7.42 12.25
C PHE A 9 -15.41 -6.68 11.14
N ALA A 10 -15.80 -5.42 11.36
CA ALA A 10 -16.58 -4.65 10.39
C ALA A 10 -15.77 -4.16 9.17
N LEU A 11 -14.43 -4.15 9.24
CA LEU A 11 -13.57 -3.72 8.13
C LEU A 11 -13.24 -4.84 7.12
N LEU A 12 -13.51 -6.10 7.46
CA LEU A 12 -13.15 -7.25 6.61
C LEU A 12 -14.16 -7.50 5.47
N THR A 13 -15.35 -6.91 5.52
CA THR A 13 -16.45 -7.20 4.57
C THR A 13 -16.39 -6.38 3.27
N VAL A 14 -15.47 -5.43 3.14
CA VAL A 14 -15.36 -4.60 1.91
C VAL A 14 -14.51 -5.28 0.82
N ALA A 15 -13.76 -6.33 1.14
CA ALA A 15 -12.86 -7.00 0.19
C ALA A 15 -13.55 -7.99 -0.78
N SER A 16 -14.85 -8.25 -0.63
CA SER A 16 -15.56 -9.29 -1.40
C SER A 16 -16.20 -8.82 -2.71
N SER A 17 -16.16 -7.53 -3.05
CA SER A 17 -16.97 -6.98 -4.16
C SER A 17 -16.22 -6.74 -5.47
N ILE A 18 -14.95 -7.13 -5.60
CA ILE A 18 -14.20 -7.01 -6.85
C ILE A 18 -14.18 -8.37 -7.55
N SER A 19 -15.32 -8.78 -8.10
CA SER A 19 -15.34 -9.80 -9.14
C SER A 19 -16.25 -9.35 -10.29
N SER A 20 -15.65 -9.10 -11.45
CA SER A 20 -16.30 -9.27 -12.74
C SER A 20 -15.26 -9.47 -13.84
N PRO A 21 -15.33 -10.58 -14.59
CA PRO A 21 -14.52 -10.80 -15.77
C PRO A 21 -15.11 -10.01 -16.95
N ARG A 22 -14.34 -9.11 -17.57
CA ARG A 22 -14.78 -8.42 -18.79
C ARG A 22 -14.24 -9.12 -20.03
N ALA A 23 -15.19 -9.54 -20.86
CA ALA A 23 -15.03 -10.33 -22.07
C ALA A 23 -14.11 -9.69 -23.12
N PHE A 24 -13.46 -10.58 -23.86
CA PHE A 24 -12.67 -10.38 -25.06
C PHE A 24 -13.53 -9.75 -26.18
N ILE A 25 -13.21 -8.51 -26.58
CA ILE A 25 -13.72 -7.93 -27.84
C ILE A 25 -12.51 -7.64 -28.73
N SER A 26 -12.40 -8.44 -29.79
CA SER A 26 -11.49 -8.23 -30.91
C SER A 26 -11.94 -6.97 -31.68
N GLN A 27 -11.09 -5.95 -31.75
CA GLN A 27 -11.29 -4.84 -32.68
C GLN A 27 -10.39 -5.00 -33.91
N LYS A 28 -11.08 -5.12 -35.04
CA LYS A 28 -10.57 -5.16 -36.41
C LYS A 28 -10.00 -3.79 -36.78
N LYS A 29 -8.79 -3.79 -37.34
CA LYS A 29 -8.01 -2.61 -37.77
C LYS A 29 -8.39 -2.24 -39.20
N ASP A 30 -9.17 -1.18 -39.39
CA ASP A 30 -9.41 -0.59 -40.70
C ASP A 30 -8.90 0.88 -40.75
N SER A 31 -7.94 1.07 -41.67
CA SER A 31 -7.44 2.26 -42.37
C SER A 31 -7.64 3.70 -41.85
N ASN A 32 -6.50 4.41 -41.79
CA ASN A 32 -6.30 5.86 -41.68
C ASN A 32 -6.86 6.64 -42.91
N PRO A 33 -7.25 7.92 -42.76
CA PRO A 33 -6.37 8.96 -43.32
C PRO A 33 -6.17 10.24 -42.46
N THR A 34 -4.95 10.74 -42.60
CA THR A 34 -4.32 12.06 -42.36
C THR A 34 -5.16 13.33 -42.07
N PHE A 35 -4.76 14.03 -40.98
CA PHE A 35 -4.40 15.48 -40.81
C PHE A 35 -4.84 16.47 -41.92
N VAL A 36 -5.39 17.67 -41.68
CA VAL A 36 -4.88 18.85 -40.92
C VAL A 36 -6.06 19.84 -40.72
N ASP A 37 -6.20 20.50 -39.55
CA ASP A 37 -6.46 21.95 -39.52
C ASP A 37 -6.02 22.62 -38.21
N SER A 38 -5.58 23.87 -38.33
CA SER A 38 -4.82 24.66 -37.37
C SER A 38 -5.73 25.48 -36.45
N GLY A 39 -5.34 25.67 -35.18
CA GLY A 39 -6.07 26.59 -34.29
C GLY A 39 -5.39 26.81 -32.94
N VAL A 40 -4.82 27.99 -32.75
CA VAL A 40 -4.23 28.49 -31.49
C VAL A 40 -5.31 28.65 -30.43
N ALA A 41 -5.13 28.01 -29.27
CA ALA A 41 -5.78 28.40 -28.01
C ALA A 41 -4.86 28.09 -26.83
N SER A 42 -4.14 29.11 -26.37
CA SER A 42 -3.61 29.14 -25.01
C SER A 42 -4.81 29.34 -24.08
N GLY A 43 -5.23 28.27 -23.41
CA GLY A 43 -6.37 28.26 -22.49
C GLY A 43 -6.14 27.18 -21.45
N VAL A 44 -5.66 27.61 -20.28
CA VAL A 44 -5.66 26.75 -19.09
C VAL A 44 -7.11 26.37 -18.78
N ALA A 45 -7.31 25.09 -18.48
CA ALA A 45 -8.49 24.43 -17.93
C ALA A 45 -9.48 23.78 -18.91
N SER A 46 -9.38 22.46 -18.99
CA SER A 46 -10.43 21.54 -18.49
C SER A 46 -9.78 20.23 -18.05
N PRO A 47 -10.03 19.68 -16.84
CA PRO A 47 -9.79 18.25 -16.62
C PRO A 47 -10.72 17.53 -17.61
N SER A 48 -10.14 16.75 -18.51
CA SER A 48 -10.87 16.06 -19.57
C SER A 48 -11.76 14.94 -18.94
N PRO A 49 -12.31 13.95 -19.67
CA PRO A 49 -13.14 12.90 -19.04
C PRO A 49 -12.41 12.07 -17.93
N LEU A 50 -11.07 11.93 -18.04
CA LEU A 50 -9.89 12.29 -17.20
C LEU A 50 -9.75 12.23 -15.64
N LEU A 51 -10.73 11.85 -14.84
CA LEU A 51 -10.46 11.27 -13.48
C LEU A 51 -10.99 9.83 -13.40
N THR A 52 -11.57 9.37 -14.52
CA THR A 52 -12.75 8.50 -14.49
C THR A 52 -12.53 7.19 -15.27
N LEU A 53 -11.26 6.86 -15.56
CA LEU A 53 -10.83 5.49 -15.90
C LEU A 53 -10.05 4.85 -14.73
N ARG A 54 -10.34 5.31 -13.49
CA ARG A 54 -10.20 4.69 -12.15
C ARG A 54 -8.86 4.06 -11.80
N GLY A 55 -7.85 4.90 -11.72
CA GLY A 55 -6.47 4.46 -11.52
C GLY A 55 -5.52 5.58 -11.12
N GLY A 56 -6.03 6.70 -10.55
CA GLY A 56 -5.15 7.79 -10.11
C GLY A 56 -5.79 9.16 -10.01
N ALA A 57 -6.54 9.37 -8.93
CA ALA A 57 -6.75 10.72 -8.43
C ALA A 57 -5.38 11.38 -8.15
N LEU A 58 -5.22 12.65 -8.57
CA LEU A 58 -3.98 13.44 -8.43
C LEU A 58 -2.78 12.95 -9.26
N GLY A 59 -2.99 12.06 -10.25
CA GLY A 59 -1.90 11.52 -11.08
C GLY A 59 -1.10 10.38 -10.42
N VAL A 60 -1.65 9.78 -9.36
CA VAL A 60 -1.03 8.66 -8.64
C VAL A 60 -1.39 7.33 -9.30
N THR A 61 -0.43 6.58 -9.84
CA THR A 61 -0.73 5.28 -10.48
C THR A 61 -0.66 4.10 -9.51
N GLU A 62 -1.28 2.96 -9.87
CA GLU A 62 -1.15 1.71 -9.11
C GLU A 62 0.33 1.29 -8.91
N ASP A 63 1.17 1.46 -9.94
CA ASP A 63 2.60 1.20 -9.85
C ASP A 63 3.30 2.10 -8.82
N MET A 64 2.91 3.38 -8.74
CA MET A 64 3.42 4.28 -7.70
C MET A 64 3.02 3.82 -6.29
N ALA A 65 1.81 3.30 -6.11
CA ALA A 65 1.36 2.76 -4.83
C ALA A 65 2.11 1.49 -4.43
N VAL A 66 2.35 0.58 -5.37
CA VAL A 66 3.20 -0.61 -5.13
C VAL A 66 4.64 -0.19 -4.81
N LYS A 67 5.18 0.82 -5.51
CA LYS A 67 6.50 1.40 -5.21
C LYS A 67 6.60 2.07 -3.85
N ALA A 68 5.54 2.76 -3.41
CA ALA A 68 5.47 3.28 -2.04
C ALA A 68 5.53 2.14 -1.01
N THR A 69 4.86 1.01 -1.30
CA THR A 69 4.98 -0.21 -0.48
C THR A 69 6.43 -0.69 -0.42
N TYR A 70 7.12 -0.84 -1.56
CA TYR A 70 8.54 -1.24 -1.57
C TYR A 70 9.41 -0.34 -0.71
N ALA A 71 9.25 0.97 -0.82
CA ALA A 71 10.08 1.92 -0.08
C ALA A 71 9.89 1.77 1.43
N VAL A 72 8.64 1.83 1.90
CA VAL A 72 8.35 1.82 3.34
C VAL A 72 8.56 0.42 3.94
N ALA A 73 7.95 -0.61 3.34
CA ALA A 73 8.07 -1.97 3.85
C ALA A 73 9.48 -2.54 3.64
N GLY A 74 10.19 -2.13 2.60
CA GLY A 74 11.56 -2.58 2.34
C GLY A 74 12.52 -2.00 3.37
N ALA A 75 12.42 -0.70 3.64
CA ALA A 75 13.21 -0.07 4.70
C ALA A 75 12.93 -0.72 6.07
N TYR A 76 11.65 -0.90 6.41
CA TYR A 76 11.26 -1.48 7.69
C TYR A 76 11.62 -2.97 7.80
N GLY A 77 11.43 -3.74 6.73
CA GLY A 77 11.81 -5.14 6.63
C GLY A 77 13.33 -5.34 6.76
N LEU A 78 14.13 -4.48 6.12
CA LEU A 78 15.59 -4.46 6.28
C LEU A 78 16.00 -4.11 7.72
N GLN A 79 15.38 -3.09 8.33
CA GLN A 79 15.64 -2.71 9.72
C GLN A 79 15.37 -3.87 10.68
N PHE A 80 14.23 -4.55 10.53
CA PHE A 80 13.89 -5.72 11.33
C PHE A 80 14.81 -6.92 11.07
N PHE A 81 15.26 -7.11 9.83
CA PHE A 81 16.16 -8.21 9.49
C PHE A 81 17.59 -8.00 10.00
N LEU A 82 18.13 -6.79 9.88
CA LEU A 82 19.52 -6.49 10.24
C LEU A 82 19.67 -6.05 11.69
N ALA A 83 18.75 -5.22 12.18
CA ALA A 83 18.83 -4.56 13.48
C ALA A 83 17.47 -4.60 14.24
N PRO A 84 16.95 -5.79 14.56
CA PRO A 84 15.64 -5.94 15.21
C PRO A 84 15.58 -5.26 16.58
N LYS A 85 16.64 -5.36 17.39
CA LYS A 85 16.66 -4.73 18.72
C LYS A 85 16.54 -3.22 18.63
N PHE A 86 17.36 -2.59 17.80
CA PHE A 86 17.31 -1.15 17.56
C PHE A 86 15.91 -0.73 17.10
N THR A 87 15.34 -1.45 16.14
CA THR A 87 14.00 -1.15 15.61
C THR A 87 12.91 -1.26 16.68
N ILE A 88 12.95 -2.31 17.52
CA ILE A 88 11.95 -2.53 18.57
C ILE A 88 12.11 -1.50 19.69
N GLU A 89 13.31 -1.33 20.22
CA GLU A 89 13.58 -0.40 21.34
C GLU A 89 13.38 1.07 20.93
N GLN A 90 13.52 1.39 19.65
CA GLN A 90 13.22 2.71 19.13
C GLN A 90 11.71 3.00 19.11
N ASN A 91 10.86 1.99 18.86
CA ASN A 91 9.40 2.18 18.72
C ASN A 91 8.60 1.85 19.99
N PHE A 92 9.13 1.01 20.88
CA PHE A 92 8.43 0.51 22.06
C PHE A 92 9.23 0.77 23.34
N ALA A 93 8.53 1.02 24.45
CA ALA A 93 9.14 1.19 25.77
C ALA A 93 9.52 -0.17 26.40
N VAL A 94 10.30 -0.97 25.67
CA VAL A 94 10.72 -2.32 26.06
C VAL A 94 12.21 -2.49 25.80
N LYS A 95 12.87 -3.35 26.57
CA LYS A 95 14.23 -3.81 26.30
C LYS A 95 14.19 -5.12 25.54
N ALA A 96 14.73 -5.15 24.33
CA ALA A 96 14.62 -6.29 23.43
C ALA A 96 15.55 -7.44 23.85
N ASP A 97 14.94 -8.59 24.11
CA ASP A 97 15.66 -9.83 24.42
C ASP A 97 16.05 -10.62 23.14
N SER A 98 16.49 -11.87 23.33
CA SER A 98 16.84 -12.77 22.25
C SER A 98 15.63 -13.22 21.43
N TYR A 99 14.45 -13.40 22.04
CA TYR A 99 13.22 -13.78 21.33
C TYR A 99 12.72 -12.64 20.44
N HIS A 100 12.78 -11.40 20.92
CA HIS A 100 12.49 -10.21 20.11
C HIS A 100 13.43 -10.12 18.91
N SER A 101 14.72 -10.44 19.11
CA SER A 101 15.70 -10.45 18.03
C SER A 101 15.40 -11.53 16.99
N PHE A 102 15.08 -12.74 17.43
CA PHE A 102 14.72 -13.85 16.55
C PHE A 102 13.44 -13.57 15.76
N LEU A 103 12.35 -13.19 16.45
CA LEU A 103 11.08 -12.85 15.82
C LEU A 103 11.18 -11.64 14.91
N GLY A 104 11.97 -10.63 15.31
CA GLY A 104 12.24 -9.46 14.49
C GLY A 104 12.94 -9.82 13.18
N ARG A 105 13.99 -10.65 13.22
CA ARG A 105 14.67 -11.13 12.01
C ARG A 105 13.76 -11.95 11.12
N PHE A 106 12.99 -12.86 11.71
CA PHE A 106 12.04 -13.67 10.97
C PHE A 106 10.99 -12.78 10.28
N THR A 107 10.42 -11.82 11.00
CA THR A 107 9.45 -10.85 10.47
C THR A 107 10.06 -10.06 9.32
N GLY A 108 11.25 -9.47 9.52
CA GLY A 108 11.97 -8.74 8.48
C GLY A 108 12.20 -9.58 7.22
N LEU A 109 12.65 -10.83 7.37
CA LEU A 109 12.81 -11.76 6.26
C LEU A 109 11.48 -12.01 5.53
N THR A 110 10.39 -12.28 6.25
CA THR A 110 9.08 -12.51 5.62
C THR A 110 8.57 -11.29 4.87
N MET A 111 8.78 -10.07 5.39
CA MET A 111 8.45 -8.84 4.67
C MET A 111 9.26 -8.73 3.37
N LEU A 112 10.58 -8.99 3.41
CA LEU A 112 11.43 -8.96 2.23
C LEU A 112 11.05 -10.02 1.19
N VAL A 113 10.63 -11.22 1.62
CA VAL A 113 10.10 -12.26 0.73
C VAL A 113 8.80 -11.81 0.07
N VAL A 114 7.86 -11.22 0.82
CA VAL A 114 6.62 -10.67 0.25
C VAL A 114 6.93 -9.60 -0.80
N LEU A 115 7.87 -8.69 -0.53
CA LEU A 115 8.29 -7.69 -1.51
C LEU A 115 8.93 -8.34 -2.74
N TYR A 116 9.80 -9.32 -2.56
CA TYR A 116 10.35 -10.06 -3.68
C TYR A 116 9.24 -10.72 -4.52
N THR A 117 8.25 -11.34 -3.89
CA THR A 117 7.09 -11.93 -4.58
C THR A 117 6.30 -10.88 -5.35
N LEU A 118 5.96 -9.75 -4.73
CA LEU A 118 5.28 -8.65 -5.41
C LEU A 118 6.08 -8.16 -6.63
N SER A 119 7.42 -8.18 -6.56
CA SER A 119 8.28 -7.72 -7.67
C SER A 119 8.25 -8.61 -8.91
N LYS A 120 7.69 -9.82 -8.75
CA LYS A 120 7.50 -10.80 -9.83
C LYS A 120 6.07 -10.83 -10.35
N CYS A 121 5.17 -10.07 -9.74
CA CYS A 121 3.79 -9.95 -10.18
C CYS A 121 3.64 -8.74 -11.12
N ASP A 122 2.73 -8.85 -12.09
CA ASP A 122 2.25 -7.68 -12.82
C ASP A 122 1.54 -6.72 -11.87
N THR A 123 1.58 -5.41 -12.16
CA THR A 123 1.01 -4.37 -11.30
C THR A 123 -0.46 -4.62 -10.95
N SER A 124 -1.26 -5.10 -11.91
CA SER A 124 -2.68 -5.41 -11.73
C SER A 124 -2.94 -6.52 -10.69
N VAL A 125 -1.95 -7.39 -10.45
CA VAL A 125 -1.98 -8.42 -9.40
C VAL A 125 -1.32 -7.92 -8.12
N ALA A 126 -0.19 -7.22 -8.24
CA ALA A 126 0.59 -6.73 -7.11
C ALA A 126 -0.18 -5.67 -6.30
N PHE A 127 -0.92 -4.77 -6.96
CA PHE A 127 -1.64 -3.66 -6.35
C PHE A 127 -2.70 -4.09 -5.33
N PRO A 128 -3.67 -4.96 -5.66
CA PRO A 128 -4.66 -5.40 -4.66
C PRO A 128 -4.01 -6.18 -3.51
N ILE A 129 -2.97 -6.97 -3.78
CA ILE A 129 -2.24 -7.71 -2.73
C ILE A 129 -1.52 -6.74 -1.80
N SER A 130 -0.79 -5.75 -2.35
CA SER A 130 -0.08 -4.75 -1.56
C SER A 130 -1.04 -3.90 -0.74
N PHE A 131 -2.21 -3.55 -1.30
CA PHE A 131 -3.22 -2.79 -0.57
C PHE A 131 -3.75 -3.57 0.64
N ILE A 132 -4.20 -4.81 0.44
CA ILE A 132 -4.72 -5.68 1.52
C ILE A 132 -3.64 -5.88 2.59
N TRP A 133 -2.41 -6.15 2.16
CA TRP A 133 -1.29 -6.34 3.06
C TRP A 133 -0.99 -5.09 3.89
N ASN A 134 -0.97 -3.89 3.28
CA ASN A 134 -0.77 -2.64 4.02
C ASN A 134 -1.92 -2.35 5.00
N VAL A 135 -3.17 -2.70 4.66
CA VAL A 135 -4.31 -2.56 5.60
C VAL A 135 -4.10 -3.48 6.81
N ALA A 136 -3.72 -4.74 6.57
CA ALA A 136 -3.42 -5.67 7.65
C ALA A 136 -2.25 -5.18 8.50
N VAL A 137 -1.17 -4.70 7.88
CA VAL A 137 -0.02 -4.11 8.58
C VAL A 137 -0.47 -2.92 9.43
N ALA A 138 -1.26 -1.99 8.90
CA ALA A 138 -1.73 -0.83 9.64
C ALA A 138 -2.50 -1.23 10.90
N ILE A 139 -3.43 -2.19 10.77
CA ILE A 139 -4.28 -2.66 11.86
C ILE A 139 -3.45 -3.39 12.93
N PHE A 140 -2.70 -4.43 12.54
CA PHE A 140 -2.00 -5.30 13.48
C PHE A 140 -0.65 -4.75 13.97
N GLY A 141 -0.06 -3.83 13.21
CA GLY A 141 1.18 -3.13 13.56
C GLY A 141 0.87 -1.84 14.32
N PRO A 142 0.97 -0.67 13.66
CA PRO A 142 0.96 0.61 14.35
C PRO A 142 -0.33 0.92 15.12
N VAL A 143 -1.52 0.59 14.60
CA VAL A 143 -2.79 0.88 15.29
C VAL A 143 -2.94 0.03 16.54
N TYR A 144 -2.76 -1.28 16.43
CA TYR A 144 -2.81 -2.16 17.60
C TYR A 144 -1.76 -1.77 18.64
N ALA A 145 -0.53 -1.51 18.21
CA ALA A 145 0.55 -1.07 19.08
C ALA A 145 0.18 0.19 19.87
N GLU A 146 -0.32 1.23 19.20
CA GLU A 146 -0.67 2.51 19.85
C GLU A 146 -1.82 2.37 20.86
N LEU A 147 -2.74 1.42 20.62
CA LEU A 147 -3.91 1.22 21.48
C LEU A 147 -3.69 0.26 22.64
N CYS A 148 -2.70 -0.63 22.53
CA CYS A 148 -2.55 -1.78 23.41
C CYS A 148 -1.16 -1.94 24.03
N LEU A 149 -0.14 -1.24 23.53
CA LEU A 149 1.26 -1.37 23.96
C LEU A 149 1.83 -0.01 24.37
N ASP A 150 2.89 -0.04 25.18
CA ASP A 150 3.64 1.17 25.53
C ASP A 150 4.60 1.54 24.40
N THR A 151 4.24 2.59 23.65
CA THR A 151 5.00 3.08 22.49
C THR A 151 5.85 4.30 22.85
N THR A 152 6.93 4.50 22.10
CA THR A 152 7.71 5.75 22.16
C THR A 152 7.15 6.77 21.17
N PRO A 153 7.53 8.05 21.25
CA PRO A 153 7.13 9.04 20.25
C PRO A 153 7.51 8.68 18.81
N MET A 154 8.57 7.88 18.62
CA MET A 154 9.02 7.49 17.29
C MET A 154 8.03 6.55 16.58
N HIS A 155 7.24 5.78 17.33
CA HIS A 155 6.23 4.88 16.77
C HIS A 155 5.22 5.60 15.85
N LYS A 156 4.98 6.89 16.12
CA LYS A 156 4.10 7.72 15.28
C LYS A 156 4.60 7.88 13.85
N VAL A 157 5.90 7.75 13.62
CA VAL A 157 6.47 7.72 12.26
C VAL A 157 5.94 6.51 11.49
N GLY A 158 5.84 5.34 12.15
CA GLY A 158 5.24 4.14 11.56
C GLY A 158 3.77 4.34 11.19
N ILE A 159 2.98 4.96 12.08
CA ILE A 159 1.58 5.33 11.79
C ILE A 159 1.51 6.24 10.56
N GLY A 160 2.34 7.30 10.52
CA GLY A 160 2.36 8.27 9.43
C GLY A 160 2.77 7.66 8.09
N LEU A 161 3.82 6.84 8.07
CA LEU A 161 4.32 6.20 6.85
C LEU A 161 3.32 5.18 6.28
N VAL A 162 2.77 4.30 7.11
CA VAL A 162 1.78 3.31 6.66
C VAL A 162 0.48 4.01 6.24
N GLY A 163 0.05 5.03 6.99
CA GLY A 163 -1.09 5.86 6.62
C GLY A 163 -0.91 6.57 5.28
N ALA A 164 0.28 7.11 5.02
CA ALA A 164 0.62 7.71 3.73
C ALA A 164 0.60 6.68 2.60
N VAL A 165 1.15 5.48 2.81
CA VAL A 165 1.09 4.40 1.82
C VAL A 165 -0.37 4.01 1.52
N LEU A 166 -1.22 3.88 2.53
CA LEU A 166 -2.65 3.60 2.32
C LEU A 166 -3.37 4.74 1.60
N ALA A 167 -3.04 6.00 1.87
CA ALA A 167 -3.58 7.14 1.15
C ALA A 167 -3.16 7.12 -0.33
N VAL A 168 -1.91 6.73 -0.64
CA VAL A 168 -1.43 6.55 -2.01
C VAL A 168 -2.19 5.43 -2.72
N HIS A 169 -2.46 4.30 -2.05
CA HIS A 169 -3.28 3.22 -2.64
C HIS A 169 -4.72 3.67 -2.87
N ALA A 170 -5.31 4.39 -1.92
CA ALA A 170 -6.65 4.93 -2.07
C ALA A 170 -6.71 5.92 -3.24
N ALA A 171 -5.73 6.83 -3.37
CA ALA A 171 -5.64 7.75 -4.50
C ALA A 171 -5.46 7.03 -5.84
N ALA A 172 -4.65 5.96 -5.88
CA ALA A 172 -4.47 5.12 -7.06
C ALA A 172 -5.72 4.30 -7.42
N ALA A 173 -6.60 3.98 -6.48
CA ALA A 173 -7.82 3.20 -6.73
C ALA A 173 -9.03 4.06 -7.18
N LEU A 174 -8.93 5.38 -7.08
CA LEU A 174 -9.96 6.35 -7.46
C LEU A 174 -9.81 6.77 -8.92
#